data_AF-A0AAV3QCB5-F1
#
_entry.id   AF-A0AAV3QCB5-F1
#
_cell.length_a   1.000
_cell.length_b   1.000
_cell.length_c   1.000
_cell.angle_alpha   90.00
_cell.angle_beta   90.00
_cell.angle_gamma   90.00
#
_symmetry.space_group_name_H-M   'P 1'
#
loop_
_entity.id
_entity.type
_entity.pdbx_description
1 polymer ?
#
loop_
_entity_poly.entity_id
_entity_poly.type
_entity_poly.pdbx_seq_one_letter_code
_entity_poly.pdbx_strand_id
1 'polypeptide(L)'
;MEGLPQHPPHKRPFDIKVESSCVFCNKERENLLHLLVTCSFANRFWFASLWCINTCGREWSSFMEWWMSITTLLGEQDKQDVIPLLACTLWELWKSRNNMLFNGECCDWNRIWELGIRLAGDFKEVQQSNSLATVSRDDGGSCVASCWQHPTMGFIKINVDASYRKETNSGASGAV
;
A
#
# COMPACT_ATOMS: atom_id res chain seq x y z
N MET A 1 -15.62 48.42 -29.44
CA MET A 1 -15.16 47.03 -29.57
C MET A 1 -14.07 46.83 -28.53
N GLU A 2 -14.47 46.56 -27.29
CA GLU A 2 -13.53 46.27 -26.20
C GLU A 2 -13.54 44.76 -25.96
N GLY A 3 -12.37 44.13 -26.06
CA GLY A 3 -12.19 42.70 -25.88
C GLY A 3 -12.31 42.31 -24.41
N LEU A 4 -13.01 41.21 -24.14
CA LEU A 4 -13.12 40.61 -22.81
C LEU A 4 -11.73 40.18 -22.29
N PRO A 5 -11.43 40.41 -21.00
CA PRO A 5 -10.18 39.97 -20.41
C PRO A 5 -10.10 38.45 -20.39
N GLN A 6 -9.07 37.89 -21.02
CA GLN A 6 -8.79 36.47 -20.97
C GLN A 6 -8.33 36.12 -19.55
N HIS A 7 -9.11 35.30 -18.85
CA HIS A 7 -8.68 34.71 -17.59
C HIS A 7 -7.42 33.85 -17.83
N PRO A 8 -6.35 34.03 -17.02
CA PRO A 8 -5.20 33.14 -17.11
C PRO A 8 -5.63 31.71 -16.76
N PRO A 9 -5.06 30.69 -17.43
CA PRO A 9 -5.42 29.31 -17.17
C PRO A 9 -5.13 28.97 -15.70
N HIS A 10 -6.13 28.42 -15.01
CA HIS A 10 -5.96 27.84 -13.69
C HIS A 10 -4.86 26.78 -13.73
N LYS A 11 -3.67 27.11 -13.23
CA LYS A 11 -2.64 26.12 -12.94
C LYS A 11 -3.16 25.27 -11.78
N ARG A 12 -3.54 24.02 -12.07
CA ARG A 12 -3.82 23.02 -11.03
C ARG A 12 -2.53 22.83 -10.22
N PRO A 13 -2.54 22.95 -8.87
CA PRO A 13 -1.32 22.91 -8.05
C PRO A 13 -0.59 21.55 -8.04
N PHE A 14 -1.12 20.54 -8.73
CA PHE A 14 -0.65 19.15 -8.66
C PHE A 14 -0.41 18.54 -10.03
N ASP A 15 0.20 19.30 -10.95
CA ASP A 15 0.83 18.70 -12.13
C ASP A 15 2.14 18.02 -11.68
N ILE A 16 2.02 16.95 -10.88
CA ILE A 16 3.10 15.99 -10.71
C ILE A 16 3.30 15.42 -12.11
N LYS A 17 4.43 15.73 -12.77
CA LYS A 17 4.80 15.05 -14.00
C LYS A 17 5.00 13.56 -13.67
N VAL A 18 3.95 12.76 -13.83
CA VAL A 18 3.98 11.29 -13.66
C VAL A 18 4.54 10.66 -14.93
N GLU A 19 5.79 11.00 -15.22
CA GLU A 19 6.68 10.18 -16.04
C GLU A 19 7.91 9.92 -15.17
N SER A 20 7.69 9.36 -13.97
CA SER A 20 8.76 8.92 -13.09
C SER A 20 9.15 7.51 -13.49
N SER A 21 10.39 7.35 -13.93
CA SER A 21 11.04 6.04 -13.95
C SER A 21 10.92 5.40 -12.57
N CYS A 22 10.77 4.08 -12.53
CA CYS A 22 10.66 3.30 -11.30
C CYS A 22 11.82 3.63 -10.35
N VAL A 23 11.49 3.98 -9.10
CA VAL A 23 12.46 4.43 -8.10
C VAL A 23 13.52 3.35 -7.80
N PHE A 24 13.16 2.08 -7.94
CA PHE A 24 14.08 0.98 -7.69
C PHE A 24 15.03 0.68 -8.84
N CYS A 25 14.56 0.64 -10.09
CA CYS A 25 15.39 0.22 -11.23
C CYS A 25 15.88 1.38 -12.10
N ASN A 26 15.21 2.54 -12.05
CA ASN A 26 15.43 3.71 -12.90
C ASN A 26 15.40 3.42 -14.43
N LYS A 27 14.77 2.32 -14.86
CA LYS A 27 14.77 1.85 -16.27
C LYS A 27 13.43 1.97 -16.95
N GLU A 28 12.36 1.53 -16.30
CA GLU A 28 11.02 1.48 -16.88
C GLU A 28 10.09 2.46 -16.17
N ARG A 29 8.99 2.80 -16.83
CA ARG A 29 7.93 3.63 -16.24
C ARG A 29 7.35 2.92 -15.02
N GLU A 30 7.26 3.65 -13.92
CA GLU A 30 6.66 3.10 -12.71
C GLU A 30 5.15 2.92 -12.86
N ASN A 31 4.67 1.74 -12.50
CA ASN A 31 3.27 1.43 -12.25
C ASN A 31 3.21 0.34 -11.16
N LEU A 32 2.02 0.03 -10.65
CA LEU A 32 1.85 -0.93 -9.55
C LEU A 32 2.46 -2.30 -9.86
N LEU A 33 2.22 -2.84 -11.05
CA LEU A 33 2.73 -4.15 -11.47
C LEU A 33 4.27 -4.11 -11.59
N HIS A 34 4.83 -3.08 -12.23
CA HIS A 34 6.27 -2.95 -12.33
C HIS A 34 6.90 -2.82 -10.94
N LEU A 35 6.43 -1.87 -10.14
CA LEU A 35 6.98 -1.58 -8.83
C LEU A 35 7.02 -2.80 -7.91
N LEU A 36 5.93 -3.58 -7.87
CA LEU A 36 5.77 -4.65 -6.90
C LEU A 36 6.13 -6.04 -7.44
N VAL A 37 6.24 -6.24 -8.75
CA VAL A 37 6.35 -7.58 -9.34
C VAL A 37 7.45 -7.69 -10.39
N THR A 38 7.39 -6.90 -11.46
CA THR A 38 8.24 -7.11 -12.64
C THR A 38 9.53 -6.29 -12.65
N CYS A 39 9.67 -5.31 -11.75
CA CYS A 39 10.92 -4.57 -11.54
C CYS A 39 12.05 -5.54 -11.22
N SER A 40 13.25 -5.31 -11.77
CA SER A 40 14.42 -6.14 -11.49
C SER A 40 14.78 -6.21 -10.00
N PHE A 41 14.48 -5.16 -9.24
CA PHE A 41 14.59 -5.15 -7.79
C PHE A 41 13.54 -6.07 -7.14
N ALA A 42 12.27 -5.90 -7.50
CA ALA A 42 11.16 -6.70 -6.95
C ALA A 42 11.32 -8.19 -7.27
N ASN A 43 11.73 -8.52 -8.50
CA ASN A 43 12.04 -9.88 -8.91
C ASN A 43 13.11 -10.53 -8.02
N ARG A 44 14.23 -9.84 -7.78
CA ARG A 44 15.29 -10.34 -6.89
C ARG A 44 14.80 -10.50 -5.46
N PHE A 45 14.01 -9.53 -4.98
CA PHE A 45 13.42 -9.57 -3.65
C PHE A 45 12.51 -10.80 -3.48
N TRP A 46 11.60 -11.04 -4.43
CA TRP A 46 10.71 -12.21 -4.41
C TRP A 46 11.46 -13.53 -4.55
N PHE A 47 12.50 -13.57 -5.39
CA PHE A 47 13.35 -14.75 -5.53
C PHE A 47 14.13 -15.07 -4.25
N ALA A 48 14.55 -14.04 -3.51
CA ALA A 48 15.24 -14.19 -2.22
C ALA A 48 14.29 -14.45 -1.03
N SER A 49 12.97 -14.31 -1.23
CA SER A 49 11.98 -14.61 -0.19
C SER A 49 11.92 -16.11 0.10
N LEU A 50 11.28 -16.48 1.23
CA LEU A 50 11.07 -17.88 1.60
C LEU A 50 10.30 -18.71 0.56
N TRP A 51 9.56 -18.04 -0.34
CA TRP A 51 8.76 -18.70 -1.37
C TRP A 51 9.48 -18.83 -2.71
N CYS A 52 10.70 -18.30 -2.85
CA CYS A 52 11.49 -18.34 -4.08
C CYS A 52 10.68 -17.93 -5.33
N ILE A 53 9.79 -16.94 -5.18
CA ILE A 53 8.85 -16.55 -6.23
C ILE A 53 9.62 -15.94 -7.40
N ASN A 54 9.62 -16.66 -8.53
CA ASN A 54 10.19 -16.15 -9.76
C ASN A 54 9.14 -15.38 -10.55
N THR A 55 9.28 -14.07 -10.62
CA THR A 55 8.39 -13.21 -11.42
C THR A 55 8.85 -13.05 -12.88
N CYS A 56 10.00 -13.63 -13.26
CA CYS A 56 10.53 -13.60 -14.64
C CYS A 56 9.94 -14.73 -15.49
N GLY A 57 9.87 -14.50 -16.81
CA GLY A 57 9.54 -15.53 -17.81
C GLY A 57 8.06 -15.68 -18.14
N ARG A 58 7.19 -14.95 -17.42
CA ARG A 58 5.77 -14.77 -17.75
C ARG A 58 5.47 -13.28 -17.83
N GLU A 59 4.73 -12.88 -18.86
CA GLU A 59 4.15 -11.55 -18.91
C GLU A 59 2.86 -11.51 -18.09
N TRP A 60 2.74 -10.50 -17.24
CA TRP A 60 1.54 -10.25 -16.44
C TRP A 60 0.80 -9.05 -17.01
N SER A 61 -0.50 -9.19 -17.25
CA SER A 61 -1.34 -8.10 -17.74
C SER A 61 -1.68 -7.08 -16.64
N SER A 62 -1.70 -7.54 -15.37
CA SER A 62 -2.04 -6.71 -14.22
C SER A 62 -1.46 -7.26 -12.93
N PHE A 63 -1.36 -6.40 -11.91
CA PHE A 63 -1.00 -6.82 -10.55
C PHE A 63 -1.97 -7.88 -10.00
N MET A 64 -3.27 -7.74 -10.28
CA MET A 64 -4.29 -8.69 -9.80
C MET A 64 -4.14 -10.07 -10.43
N GLU A 65 -3.76 -10.14 -11.72
CA GLU A 65 -3.46 -11.42 -12.36
C GLU A 65 -2.30 -12.15 -11.64
N TRP A 66 -1.21 -11.43 -11.37
CA TRP A 66 -0.09 -11.98 -10.61
C TRP A 66 -0.50 -12.42 -9.20
N TRP A 67 -1.22 -11.55 -8.47
CA TRP A 67 -1.69 -11.84 -7.11
C TRP A 67 -2.56 -13.10 -7.07
N MET A 68 -3.50 -13.23 -8.00
CA MET A 68 -4.34 -14.42 -8.10
C MET A 68 -3.50 -15.65 -8.42
N SER A 69 -2.54 -15.56 -9.35
CA SER A 69 -1.71 -16.69 -9.75
C SER A 69 -0.94 -17.33 -8.59
N ILE A 70 -0.49 -16.54 -7.61
CA ILE A 70 0.25 -17.05 -6.46
C ILE A 70 -0.70 -17.50 -5.34
N THR A 71 -1.81 -16.78 -5.12
CA THR A 71 -2.73 -17.08 -4.01
C THR A 71 -3.65 -18.26 -4.29
N THR A 72 -3.97 -18.56 -5.56
CA THR A 72 -4.77 -19.73 -5.93
C THR A 72 -4.02 -21.05 -5.78
N LEU A 73 -2.68 -21.01 -5.70
CA LEU A 73 -1.84 -22.20 -5.46
C LEU A 73 -1.81 -22.61 -3.98
N LEU A 74 -2.25 -21.73 -3.08
CA LEU A 74 -2.23 -21.97 -1.65
C LEU A 74 -3.41 -22.84 -1.22
N GLY A 75 -3.14 -23.83 -0.36
CA GLY A 75 -4.19 -24.55 0.34
C GLY A 75 -4.90 -23.64 1.35
N GLU A 76 -6.11 -24.02 1.77
CA GLU A 76 -6.94 -23.15 2.63
C GLU A 76 -6.33 -22.88 4.00
N GLN A 77 -5.55 -23.82 4.52
CA GLN A 77 -4.76 -23.64 5.74
C GLN A 77 -3.63 -22.64 5.53
N ASP A 78 -2.88 -22.76 4.43
CA ASP A 78 -1.75 -21.87 4.13
C ASP A 78 -2.23 -20.43 3.88
N LYS A 79 -3.41 -20.24 3.30
CA LYS A 79 -3.96 -18.91 3.02
C LYS A 79 -4.05 -18.03 4.27
N GLN A 80 -4.41 -18.60 5.43
CA GLN A 80 -4.54 -17.84 6.67
C GLN A 80 -3.21 -17.24 7.13
N ASP A 81 -2.10 -17.91 6.83
CA ASP A 81 -0.78 -17.47 7.26
C ASP A 81 0.00 -16.71 6.18
N VAL A 82 -0.11 -17.17 4.94
CA VAL A 82 0.70 -16.70 3.81
C VAL A 82 0.12 -15.43 3.19
N ILE A 83 -1.20 -15.31 3.06
CA ILE A 83 -1.81 -14.11 2.45
C ILE A 83 -1.50 -12.84 3.25
N PRO A 84 -1.64 -12.81 4.58
CA PRO A 84 -1.26 -11.63 5.36
C PRO A 84 0.21 -11.28 5.20
N LEU A 85 1.11 -12.28 5.18
CA LEU A 85 2.54 -12.03 5.00
C LEU A 85 2.86 -11.47 3.61
N LEU A 86 2.26 -12.01 2.56
CA LEU A 86 2.40 -11.48 1.19
C LEU A 86 1.91 -10.03 1.11
N ALA A 87 0.73 -9.75 1.66
CA ALA A 87 0.14 -8.40 1.66
C ALA A 87 1.00 -7.40 2.46
N CYS A 88 1.47 -7.78 3.65
CA CYS A 88 2.36 -6.95 4.46
C CYS A 88 3.69 -6.70 3.75
N THR A 89 4.24 -7.71 3.08
CA THR A 89 5.48 -7.58 2.32
C THR A 89 5.34 -6.61 1.13
N LEU A 90 4.23 -6.69 0.40
CA LEU A 90 3.89 -5.74 -0.66
C LEU A 90 3.75 -4.31 -0.14
N TRP A 91 3.13 -4.15 1.03
CA TRP A 91 3.01 -2.86 1.70
C TRP A 91 4.37 -2.29 2.10
N GLU A 92 5.27 -3.09 2.66
CA GLU A 92 6.63 -2.66 2.99
C GLU A 92 7.46 -2.29 1.74
N LEU A 93 7.30 -3.03 0.63
CA LEU A 93 7.91 -2.65 -0.65
C LEU A 93 7.43 -1.26 -1.11
N TRP A 94 6.12 -1.02 -1.05
CA TRP A 94 5.54 0.27 -1.42
C TRP A 94 6.00 1.41 -0.49
N LYS A 95 6.03 1.16 0.83
CA LYS A 95 6.54 2.13 1.80
C LYS A 95 8.02 2.43 1.59
N SER A 96 8.84 1.42 1.32
CA SER A 96 10.25 1.61 1.02
C SER A 96 10.46 2.48 -0.22
N ARG A 97 9.68 2.26 -1.28
CA ARG A 97 9.65 3.16 -2.44
C ARG A 97 9.32 4.60 -2.06
N ASN A 98 8.36 4.82 -1.17
CA ASN A 98 8.02 6.17 -0.73
C ASN A 98 9.14 6.81 0.10
N ASN A 99 9.78 6.06 0.99
CA ASN A 99 10.93 6.56 1.74
C ASN A 99 12.10 6.92 0.82
N MET A 100 12.38 6.11 -0.20
CA MET A 100 13.37 6.46 -1.22
C MET A 100 12.99 7.76 -1.94
N LEU A 101 11.72 7.90 -2.35
CA LEU A 101 11.27 9.05 -3.13
C LEU A 101 11.24 10.36 -2.32
N PHE A 102 10.78 10.31 -1.07
CA PHE A 102 10.50 11.50 -0.27
C PHE A 102 11.59 11.81 0.77
N ASN A 103 12.30 10.80 1.27
CA ASN A 103 13.31 10.94 2.32
C ASN A 103 14.73 10.66 1.80
N GLY A 104 14.89 10.14 0.58
CA GLY A 104 16.19 9.76 0.03
C GLY A 104 16.85 8.59 0.76
N GLU A 105 16.07 7.79 1.51
CA GLU A 105 16.59 6.63 2.24
C GLU A 105 17.05 5.53 1.27
N CYS A 106 18.12 4.82 1.62
CA CYS A 106 18.54 3.65 0.86
C CYS A 106 17.60 2.48 1.14
N CYS A 107 17.35 1.69 0.09
CA CYS A 107 16.51 0.51 0.20
C CYS A 107 17.32 -0.69 0.72
N ASP A 108 16.84 -1.35 1.77
CA ASP A 108 17.40 -2.60 2.30
C ASP A 108 16.37 -3.72 2.21
N TRP A 109 16.67 -4.76 1.42
CA TRP A 109 15.82 -5.92 1.24
C TRP A 109 15.55 -6.68 2.53
N ASN A 110 16.57 -6.83 3.39
CA ASN A 110 16.40 -7.55 4.66
C ASN A 110 15.43 -6.76 5.55
N ARG A 111 15.59 -5.44 5.58
CA ARG A 111 14.71 -4.57 6.36
C ARG A 111 13.26 -4.66 5.91
N ILE A 112 13.00 -4.63 4.60
CA ILE A 112 11.65 -4.77 4.04
C ILE A 112 11.03 -6.10 4.47
N TRP A 113 11.79 -7.20 4.34
CA TRP A 113 11.32 -8.53 4.71
C TRP A 113 11.03 -8.66 6.21
N GLU A 114 11.95 -8.20 7.07
CA GLU A 114 11.75 -8.21 8.52
C GLU A 114 10.55 -7.37 8.98
N LEU A 115 10.36 -6.19 8.36
CA LEU A 115 9.20 -5.36 8.65
C LEU A 115 7.91 -6.04 8.18
N GLY A 116 7.93 -6.73 7.04
CA GLY A 116 6.80 -7.50 6.53
C GLY A 116 6.40 -8.64 7.47
N ILE A 117 7.38 -9.39 7.98
CA ILE A 117 7.17 -10.44 8.99
C ILE A 117 6.57 -9.85 10.27
N ARG A 118 7.16 -8.76 10.80
CA ARG A 118 6.66 -8.10 12.02
C ARG A 118 5.22 -7.64 11.84
N LEU A 119 4.92 -6.92 10.76
CA LEU A 119 3.59 -6.40 10.48
C LEU A 119 2.56 -7.53 10.32
N ALA A 120 2.93 -8.64 9.68
CA ALA A 120 2.07 -9.80 9.57
C ALA A 120 1.82 -10.48 10.93
N GLY A 121 2.82 -10.51 11.80
CA GLY A 121 2.69 -10.95 13.20
C GLY A 121 1.70 -10.08 13.98
N ASP A 122 1.93 -8.77 13.98
CA ASP A 122 1.06 -7.79 14.64
C ASP A 122 -0.38 -7.90 14.14
N PHE A 123 -0.58 -8.06 12.82
CA PHE A 123 -1.90 -8.26 12.24
C PHE A 123 -2.60 -9.52 12.76
N LYS A 124 -1.88 -10.65 12.88
CA LYS A 124 -2.43 -11.91 13.41
C LYS A 124 -2.77 -11.79 14.89
N GLU A 125 -1.93 -11.15 15.69
CA GLU A 125 -2.18 -10.93 17.12
C GLU A 125 -3.46 -10.10 17.34
N VAL A 126 -3.65 -9.05 16.56
CA VAL A 126 -4.87 -8.21 16.62
C VAL A 126 -6.10 -8.98 16.14
N GLN A 127 -5.99 -9.78 15.08
CA GLN A 127 -7.11 -10.60 14.60
C GLN A 127 -7.56 -11.64 15.64
N GLN A 128 -6.63 -12.31 16.30
CA GLN A 128 -6.93 -13.29 17.35
C GLN A 128 -7.55 -12.60 18.57
N SER A 129 -7.00 -11.46 18.98
CA SER A 129 -7.53 -10.65 20.09
C SER A 129 -8.98 -10.19 19.83
N ASN A 130 -9.27 -9.74 18.61
CA ASN A 130 -10.63 -9.37 18.22
C ASN A 130 -11.57 -10.59 18.17
N SER A 131 -11.09 -11.76 17.77
CA SER A 131 -11.88 -13.00 17.74
C SER A 131 -12.23 -13.52 19.14
N LEU A 132 -11.33 -13.36 20.12
CA LEU A 132 -11.59 -13.71 21.52
C LEU A 132 -12.57 -12.73 22.18
N ALA A 133 -12.49 -11.44 21.84
CA ALA A 133 -13.41 -10.42 22.31
C ALA A 133 -14.85 -10.61 21.81
N THR A 134 -15.05 -11.21 20.62
CA THR A 134 -16.38 -11.52 20.08
C THR A 134 -17.01 -12.78 20.68
N VAL A 135 -16.22 -13.76 21.12
CA VAL A 135 -16.75 -15.02 21.71
C VAL A 135 -17.17 -14.85 23.18
N SER A 136 -16.61 -13.87 23.90
CA SER A 136 -16.83 -13.69 25.35
C SER A 136 -18.10 -12.90 25.71
N ARG A 137 -19.08 -12.76 24.81
CA ARG A 137 -20.30 -11.96 25.02
C ARG A 137 -21.51 -12.85 25.21
N ASP A 138 -21.46 -13.66 26.26
CA ASP A 138 -22.63 -14.32 26.84
C ASP A 138 -22.84 -13.77 28.25
N ASP A 139 -23.13 -12.47 28.35
CA ASP A 139 -23.99 -11.92 29.41
C ASP A 139 -24.50 -10.52 28.98
N GLY A 140 -25.74 -10.20 29.36
CA GLY A 140 -26.59 -9.14 28.79
C GLY A 140 -26.15 -7.68 28.99
N GLY A 141 -24.97 -7.29 28.50
CA GLY A 141 -24.47 -5.91 28.48
C GLY A 141 -23.78 -5.59 27.15
N SER A 142 -24.41 -4.76 26.31
CA SER A 142 -23.90 -4.39 24.99
C SER A 142 -22.62 -3.53 25.05
N CYS A 143 -21.44 -4.14 25.01
CA CYS A 143 -20.15 -3.48 24.76
C CYS A 143 -19.81 -3.45 23.26
N VAL A 144 -20.55 -2.72 22.41
CA VAL A 144 -20.35 -2.69 20.95
C VAL A 144 -18.88 -2.44 20.60
N ALA A 145 -18.17 -3.48 20.13
CA ALA A 145 -16.85 -3.33 19.56
C ALA A 145 -17.05 -2.53 18.27
N SER A 146 -16.62 -1.28 18.27
CA SER A 146 -16.91 -0.33 17.18
C SER A 146 -16.00 -0.61 16.00
N CYS A 147 -16.29 -1.67 15.24
CA CYS A 147 -15.68 -1.86 13.93
C CYS A 147 -16.23 -0.78 12.97
N TRP A 148 -15.42 -0.40 12.00
CA TRP A 148 -15.83 0.60 11.01
C TRP A 148 -17.09 0.13 10.26
N GLN A 149 -18.08 1.01 10.17
CA GLN A 149 -19.31 0.81 9.39
C GLN A 149 -19.28 1.74 8.18
N HIS A 150 -19.77 1.24 7.04
CA HIS A 150 -19.88 2.07 5.85
C HIS A 150 -20.86 3.22 6.08
N PRO A 151 -20.66 4.39 5.44
CA PRO A 151 -21.63 5.47 5.50
C PRO A 151 -23.00 5.03 5.02
N THR A 152 -24.05 5.54 5.66
CA THR A 152 -25.43 5.33 5.22
C THR A 152 -25.61 5.82 3.77
N MET A 153 -26.53 5.19 3.03
CA MET A 153 -26.92 5.62 1.69
C MET A 153 -27.13 7.14 1.64
N GLY A 154 -26.47 7.79 0.66
CA GLY A 154 -26.49 9.25 0.49
C GLY A 154 -25.36 10.01 1.18
N PHE A 155 -24.52 9.35 1.97
CA PHE A 155 -23.35 9.95 2.61
C PHE A 155 -22.04 9.39 2.03
N ILE A 156 -21.02 10.25 1.95
CA ILE A 156 -19.66 9.87 1.56
C ILE A 156 -18.74 10.15 2.75
N LYS A 157 -17.87 9.20 3.09
CA LYS A 157 -16.78 9.42 4.03
C LYS A 157 -15.59 9.98 3.26
N ILE A 158 -15.11 11.15 3.67
CA ILE A 158 -13.87 11.72 3.18
C ILE A 158 -12.90 11.74 4.35
N ASN A 159 -11.75 11.09 4.20
CA ASN A 159 -10.66 11.21 5.16
C ASN A 159 -9.88 12.47 4.84
N VAL A 160 -9.58 13.30 5.84
CA VAL A 160 -8.80 14.53 5.67
C VAL A 160 -7.62 14.47 6.61
N ASP A 161 -6.44 14.85 6.13
CA ASP A 161 -5.24 14.98 6.93
C ASP A 161 -4.49 16.29 6.59
N ALA A 162 -3.71 16.80 7.54
CA ALA A 162 -2.94 18.02 7.38
C ALA A 162 -1.59 17.94 8.09
N SER A 163 -0.57 18.56 7.49
CA SER A 163 0.77 18.69 8.07
C SER A 163 1.24 20.14 8.05
N TYR A 164 2.08 20.49 9.03
CA TYR A 164 2.70 21.81 9.16
C TYR A 164 4.18 21.65 9.48
N ARG A 165 5.02 22.42 8.77
CA ARG A 165 6.47 22.49 8.97
C ARG A 165 6.84 23.89 9.44
N LYS A 166 7.35 24.01 10.65
CA LYS A 166 7.65 25.29 11.31
C LYS A 166 8.83 26.01 10.68
N GLU A 167 9.87 25.28 10.28
CA GLU A 167 11.14 25.81 9.76
C GLU A 167 10.92 26.61 8.47
N THR A 168 10.00 26.16 7.63
CA THR A 168 9.65 26.79 6.35
C THR A 168 8.34 27.57 6.42
N ASN A 169 7.70 27.61 7.58
CA ASN A 169 6.37 28.16 7.81
C ASN A 169 5.35 27.74 6.72
N SER A 170 5.33 26.44 6.40
CA SER A 170 4.52 25.90 5.31
C SER A 170 3.64 24.75 5.80
N GLY A 171 2.45 24.60 5.22
CA GLY A 171 1.55 23.48 5.49
C GLY A 171 0.99 22.85 4.22
N ALA A 172 0.45 21.65 4.36
CA ALA A 172 -0.25 20.92 3.30
C ALA A 172 -1.45 20.17 3.89
N SER A 173 -2.51 20.00 3.11
CA SER A 173 -3.68 19.21 3.48
C SER A 173 -4.10 18.32 2.31
N GLY A 174 -4.59 17.12 2.62
CA GLY A 174 -5.09 16.15 1.65
C GLY A 174 -6.44 15.58 2.07
N ALA A 175 -7.24 15.16 1.09
CA ALA A 175 -8.52 14.51 1.31
C ALA A 175 -8.68 13.31 0.36
N VAL A 176 -9.17 12.18 0.88
CA VAL A 176 -9.39 10.91 0.15
C VAL A 176 -10.71 10.27 0.53
#